data_AF-A0A9J8DFW8-F1
#
_entry.id   AF-A0A9J8DFW8-F1
#
_cell.length_a   1.000
_cell.length_b   1.000
_cell.length_c   1.000
_cell.angle_alpha   90.00
_cell.angle_beta   90.00
_cell.angle_gamma   90.00
#
_symmetry.space_group_name_H-M   'P 1'
#
loop_
_entity.id
_entity.type
_entity.pdbx_description
1 polymer ?
#
loop_
_entity_poly.entity_id
_entity_poly.type
_entity_poly.pdbx_seq_one_letter_code
_entity_poly.pdbx_strand_id
1 'polypeptide(L)'
;TEFVKLRVTNDSLFTGKRNSSTLAYRAILKELGLQREISASQARRKWENLKMKYKEMKNPPPGVSVNPTNWPWFSLMDDAMEGRLAGSEVTLDTSTVGDDSEYRPNNTTRRRSKRAREPDRSEIELFVEEDDMMSEEMGRDRVELDRDRDEMEHERAILESDKAAIEYERMVLEREKMVLDRERAGVERELAALDRDRASLEREKAAVERDRASVEYIRAQLEKERAILDRERAKLERERAILEQQHGTEKGEQMANLNDSTEATDTSVPLVMEPASLERRQKFLNLFEKLIENF
;
A
#
# COMPACT_ATOMS: atom_id res chain seq x y z
N THR A 1 25.17 -24.17 22.53
CA THR A 1 25.06 -24.65 21.13
C THR A 1 24.40 -25.99 21.12
N GLU A 2 24.89 -26.93 21.92
CA GLU A 2 24.34 -28.29 22.00
C GLU A 2 22.89 -28.36 22.51
N PHE A 3 22.47 -27.48 23.42
CA PHE A 3 21.07 -27.44 23.89
C PHE A 3 20.03 -27.29 22.77
N VAL A 4 20.24 -26.37 21.83
CA VAL A 4 19.30 -26.13 20.72
C VAL A 4 19.32 -27.31 19.75
N LYS A 5 20.50 -27.87 19.46
CA LYS A 5 20.64 -29.07 18.62
C LYS A 5 19.91 -30.27 19.22
N LEU A 6 20.14 -30.58 20.49
CA LEU A 6 19.50 -31.69 21.20
C LEU A 6 17.98 -31.53 21.26
N ARG A 7 17.49 -30.31 21.48
CA ARG A 7 16.04 -30.05 21.47
C ARG A 7 15.41 -30.33 20.11
N VAL A 8 16.04 -29.89 19.02
CA VAL A 8 15.49 -29.97 17.66
C VAL A 8 15.58 -31.39 17.10
N THR A 9 16.70 -32.07 17.36
CA THR A 9 16.89 -33.48 16.98
C THR A 9 15.91 -34.41 17.71
N ASN A 10 15.55 -34.07 18.95
CA ASN A 10 14.59 -34.82 19.75
C ASN A 10 13.17 -34.18 19.76
N ASP A 11 12.79 -33.46 18.70
CA ASP A 11 11.47 -32.81 18.60
C ASP A 11 10.31 -33.84 18.71
N SER A 12 10.55 -35.08 18.29
CA SER A 12 9.64 -36.22 18.45
C SER A 12 9.27 -36.56 19.90
N LEU A 13 10.07 -36.13 20.89
CA LEU A 13 9.77 -36.31 22.32
C LEU A 13 8.80 -35.23 22.87
N PHE A 14 8.55 -34.17 22.10
CA PHE A 14 7.69 -33.03 22.48
C PHE A 14 6.26 -33.17 21.94
N THR A 15 5.65 -34.34 22.09
CA THR A 15 4.36 -34.70 21.47
C THR A 15 3.11 -34.05 22.10
N GLY A 16 3.28 -33.01 22.93
CA GLY A 16 2.17 -32.30 23.61
C GLY A 16 1.39 -33.10 24.66
N LYS A 17 1.77 -34.36 24.92
CA LYS A 17 1.17 -35.21 25.95
C LYS A 17 1.57 -34.71 27.34
N ARG A 18 0.71 -34.94 28.35
CA ARG A 18 0.97 -34.55 29.75
C ARG A 18 2.34 -35.04 30.20
N ASN A 19 3.15 -34.14 30.78
CA ASN A 19 4.52 -34.38 31.28
C ASN A 19 5.56 -34.82 30.23
N SER A 20 5.19 -35.00 28.96
CA SER A 20 6.12 -35.43 27.88
C SER A 20 7.22 -34.40 27.64
N SER A 21 6.86 -33.12 27.60
CA SER A 21 7.82 -32.03 27.40
C SER A 21 8.76 -31.87 28.58
N THR A 22 8.27 -32.01 29.81
CA THR A 22 9.09 -31.99 31.02
C THR A 22 10.11 -33.13 31.01
N LEU A 23 9.69 -34.34 30.65
CA LEU A 23 10.55 -35.51 30.55
C LEU A 23 11.62 -35.35 29.46
N ALA A 24 11.23 -34.81 28.31
CA ALA A 24 12.16 -34.52 27.21
C ALA A 24 13.22 -33.47 27.61
N TYR A 25 12.82 -32.39 28.29
CA TYR A 25 13.78 -31.41 28.79
C TYR A 25 14.70 -31.98 29.88
N ARG A 26 14.20 -32.86 30.76
CA ARG A 26 15.05 -33.56 31.74
C ARG A 26 16.09 -34.45 31.06
N ALA A 27 15.70 -35.19 30.01
CA ALA A 27 16.62 -36.02 29.24
C ALA A 27 17.73 -35.17 28.56
N ILE A 28 17.36 -34.01 27.98
CA ILE A 28 18.32 -33.07 27.40
C ILE A 28 19.27 -32.51 28.47
N LEU A 29 18.76 -32.15 29.65
CA LEU A 29 19.59 -31.63 30.74
C LEU A 29 20.54 -32.68 31.31
N LYS A 30 20.12 -33.95 31.36
CA LYS A 30 20.95 -35.08 31.76
C LYS A 30 22.11 -35.31 30.79
N GLU A 31 21.85 -35.25 29.49
CA GLU A 31 22.88 -35.37 28.44
C GLU A 31 23.91 -34.23 28.52
N LEU A 32 23.46 -33.03 28.87
CA LEU A 32 24.32 -31.85 29.03
C LEU A 32 25.03 -31.79 30.39
N GLY A 33 24.72 -32.68 31.33
CA GLY A 33 25.24 -32.66 32.70
C GLY A 33 24.70 -31.50 33.55
N LEU A 34 23.60 -30.86 33.14
CA LEU A 34 23.03 -29.65 33.75
C LEU A 34 21.81 -29.93 34.65
N GLN A 35 21.47 -31.20 34.89
CA GLN A 35 20.27 -31.61 35.63
C GLN A 35 20.22 -31.11 37.09
N ARG A 36 21.37 -30.77 37.69
CA ARG A 36 21.45 -30.23 39.06
C ARG A 36 21.46 -28.70 39.11
N GLU A 37 21.67 -28.05 37.97
CA GLU A 37 21.83 -26.59 37.89
C GLU A 37 20.64 -25.89 37.27
N ILE A 38 19.94 -26.57 36.36
CA ILE A 38 18.81 -26.01 35.61
C ILE A 38 17.63 -26.98 35.70
N SER A 39 16.47 -26.49 36.13
CA SER A 39 15.23 -27.25 36.12
C SER A 39 14.67 -27.38 34.70
N ALA A 40 13.92 -28.44 34.43
CA ALA A 40 13.22 -28.64 33.15
C ALA A 40 12.31 -27.45 32.77
N SER A 41 11.69 -26.80 33.77
CA SER A 41 10.89 -25.59 33.56
C SER A 41 11.73 -24.39 33.11
N GLN A 42 12.94 -24.23 33.66
CA GLN A 42 13.88 -23.19 33.25
C GLN A 42 14.43 -23.44 31.84
N ALA A 43 14.73 -24.70 31.50
CA ALA A 43 15.13 -25.09 30.15
C ALA A 43 14.02 -24.80 29.10
N ARG A 44 12.76 -25.08 29.45
CA ARG A 44 11.60 -24.71 28.62
C ARG A 44 11.52 -23.19 28.43
N ARG A 45 11.57 -22.40 29.50
CA ARG A 45 11.56 -20.92 29.42
C ARG A 45 12.71 -20.42 28.55
N LYS A 46 13.90 -21.01 28.68
CA LYS A 46 15.06 -20.68 27.84
C LYS A 46 14.80 -20.94 26.36
N TRP A 47 14.20 -22.08 26.01
CA TRP A 47 13.81 -22.41 24.64
C TRP A 47 12.76 -21.44 24.07
N GLU A 48 11.73 -21.09 24.86
CA GLU A 48 10.72 -20.11 24.44
C GLU A 48 11.33 -18.72 24.19
N ASN A 49 12.23 -18.27 25.08
CA ASN A 49 12.94 -17.01 24.90
C ASN A 49 13.82 -16.99 23.64
N LEU A 50 14.46 -18.11 23.30
CA LEU A 50 15.22 -18.24 22.06
C LEU A 50 14.29 -18.14 20.82
N LYS A 51 13.14 -18.82 20.82
CA LYS A 51 12.17 -18.73 19.72
C LYS A 51 11.60 -17.32 19.56
N MET A 52 11.29 -16.64 20.66
CA MET A 52 10.75 -15.29 20.64
C MET A 52 11.73 -14.31 19.98
N LYS A 53 12.99 -14.30 20.44
CA LYS A 53 14.06 -13.48 19.83
C LYS A 53 14.32 -13.83 18.37
N TYR A 54 14.25 -15.12 18.01
CA TYR A 54 14.37 -15.53 16.61
C TYR A 54 13.25 -14.95 15.72
N LYS A 55 11.99 -15.01 16.18
CA LYS A 55 10.85 -14.44 15.44
C LYS A 55 10.95 -12.93 15.27
N GLU A 56 11.36 -12.23 16.33
CA GLU A 56 11.58 -10.78 16.32
C GLU A 56 12.66 -10.37 15.31
N MET A 57 13.75 -11.14 15.23
CA MET A 57 14.83 -10.89 14.27
C MET A 57 14.47 -11.29 12.83
N LYS A 58 13.65 -12.33 12.63
CA LYS A 58 13.25 -12.83 11.30
C LYS A 58 12.18 -11.95 10.64
N ASN A 59 11.27 -11.38 11.44
CA ASN A 59 10.19 -10.53 10.98
C ASN A 59 10.24 -9.16 11.70
N PRO A 60 11.17 -8.27 11.32
CA PRO A 60 11.20 -6.94 11.92
C PRO A 60 9.92 -6.15 11.63
N PRO A 61 9.52 -5.24 12.53
CA PRO A 61 8.51 -4.23 12.24
C PRO A 61 8.89 -3.41 10.99
N PRO A 62 7.91 -2.94 10.20
CA PRO A 62 8.17 -2.15 9.00
C PRO A 62 9.07 -0.95 9.33
N GLY A 63 10.26 -0.88 8.72
CA GLY A 63 11.21 0.22 8.88
C GLY A 63 12.42 -0.05 9.79
N VAL A 64 12.54 -1.24 10.42
CA VAL A 64 13.71 -1.62 11.24
C VAL A 64 14.54 -2.67 10.51
N SER A 65 15.78 -2.36 10.16
CA SER A 65 16.73 -3.37 9.67
C SER A 65 17.45 -4.01 10.87
N VAL A 66 17.13 -5.27 11.19
CA VAL A 66 17.87 -6.03 12.21
C VAL A 66 19.03 -6.75 11.54
N ASN A 67 20.25 -6.48 12.03
CA ASN A 67 21.45 -7.16 11.55
C ASN A 67 21.52 -8.58 12.15
N PRO A 68 21.47 -9.65 11.34
CA PRO A 68 21.48 -11.04 11.82
C PRO A 68 22.74 -11.45 12.58
N THR A 69 23.83 -10.67 12.48
CA THR A 69 25.13 -10.91 13.12
C THR A 69 25.22 -10.49 14.58
N ASN A 70 24.27 -9.68 15.09
CA ASN A 70 24.28 -9.23 16.48
C ASN A 70 23.82 -10.30 17.48
N TRP A 71 23.27 -11.42 17.00
CA TRP A 71 22.83 -12.51 17.84
C TRP A 71 23.52 -13.81 17.41
N PRO A 72 24.58 -14.26 18.12
CA PRO A 72 25.37 -15.45 17.77
C PRO A 72 24.57 -16.75 17.66
N TRP A 73 23.35 -16.77 18.19
CA TRP A 73 22.43 -17.91 18.14
C TRP A 73 21.46 -17.85 16.95
N PHE A 74 21.46 -16.77 16.15
CA PHE A 74 20.54 -16.58 15.03
C PHE A 74 20.69 -17.69 13.99
N SER A 75 21.89 -17.88 13.44
CA SER A 75 22.15 -18.93 12.44
C SER A 75 21.83 -20.33 12.98
N LEU A 76 22.14 -20.56 14.25
CA LEU A 76 21.90 -21.85 14.91
C LEU A 76 20.39 -22.11 15.13
N MET A 77 19.61 -21.07 15.46
CA MET A 77 18.15 -21.14 15.55
C MET A 77 17.49 -21.19 14.17
N ASP A 78 18.05 -20.53 13.17
CA ASP A 78 17.56 -20.55 11.79
C ASP A 78 17.75 -21.94 11.17
N ASP A 79 18.92 -22.54 11.32
CA ASP A 79 19.19 -23.92 10.89
C ASP A 79 18.33 -24.95 11.65
N ALA A 80 18.06 -24.69 12.93
CA ALA A 80 17.16 -25.51 13.75
C ALA A 80 15.70 -25.42 13.27
N MET A 81 15.22 -24.22 12.94
CA MET A 81 13.83 -23.99 12.53
C MET A 81 13.58 -24.32 11.06
N GLU A 82 14.60 -24.26 10.20
CA GLU A 82 14.57 -24.65 8.78
C GLU A 82 14.85 -26.16 8.58
N GLY A 83 15.03 -26.92 9.66
CA GLY A 83 15.17 -28.38 9.64
C GLY A 83 16.52 -28.88 9.15
N ARG A 84 17.51 -28.00 8.97
CA ARG A 84 18.87 -28.34 8.49
C ARG A 84 19.70 -29.14 9.51
N LEU A 85 19.28 -29.18 10.77
CA LEU A 85 19.94 -29.92 11.85
C LEU A 85 19.30 -31.29 12.18
N ALA A 86 18.30 -31.72 11.41
CA ALA A 86 17.51 -32.94 11.68
C ALA A 86 18.26 -34.28 11.39
N GLY A 87 19.60 -34.29 11.36
CA GLY A 87 20.42 -35.46 11.02
C GLY A 87 21.53 -35.80 12.01
N SER A 88 21.64 -35.11 13.16
CA SER A 88 22.62 -35.44 14.20
C SER A 88 21.99 -36.46 15.18
N GLU A 89 22.27 -37.72 14.92
CA GLU A 89 21.68 -38.92 15.53
C GLU A 89 22.12 -39.14 17.00
N VAL A 90 21.60 -38.31 17.92
CA VAL A 90 21.62 -38.60 19.37
C VAL A 90 20.17 -38.76 19.82
N THR A 91 19.70 -40.00 19.85
CA THR A 91 18.36 -40.37 20.31
C THR A 91 18.37 -40.52 21.83
N LEU A 92 17.68 -39.61 22.53
CA LEU A 92 17.62 -39.62 23.99
C LEU A 92 16.57 -40.61 24.50
N ASP A 93 16.97 -41.55 25.36
CA ASP A 93 16.06 -42.47 26.04
C ASP A 93 15.46 -41.83 27.30
N THR A 94 14.14 -41.67 27.32
CA THR A 94 13.39 -41.10 28.43
C THR A 94 13.08 -42.11 29.55
N SER A 95 13.39 -43.40 29.33
CA SER A 95 13.03 -44.51 30.24
C SER A 95 13.79 -44.50 31.57
N THR A 96 14.89 -43.75 31.68
CA THR A 96 15.75 -43.70 32.89
C THR A 96 15.63 -42.39 33.68
N VAL A 97 14.63 -41.56 33.39
CA VAL A 97 14.46 -40.23 33.98
C VAL A 97 13.36 -40.29 35.06
N GLY A 98 13.78 -40.31 36.33
CA GLY A 98 12.91 -40.29 37.52
C GLY A 98 12.41 -38.88 37.90
N ASP A 99 11.73 -38.81 39.05
CA ASP A 99 11.11 -37.58 39.59
C ASP A 99 12.12 -36.45 39.88
N ASP A 100 11.66 -35.20 39.93
CA ASP A 100 12.46 -33.95 39.99
C ASP A 100 13.30 -33.77 41.28
N SER A 101 13.40 -34.78 42.13
CA SER A 101 14.02 -34.70 43.46
C SER A 101 15.54 -34.55 43.44
N GLU A 102 16.20 -34.64 42.28
CA GLU A 102 17.65 -34.52 42.15
C GLU A 102 18.14 -33.08 41.88
N TYR A 103 17.25 -32.14 41.60
CA TYR A 103 17.59 -30.74 41.43
C TYR A 103 17.85 -30.08 42.79
N ARG A 104 19.08 -29.61 43.02
CA ARG A 104 19.50 -28.99 44.28
C ARG A 104 20.08 -27.61 43.98
N PRO A 105 19.40 -26.50 44.32
CA PRO A 105 19.88 -25.17 44.01
C PRO A 105 21.17 -24.89 44.79
N ASN A 106 22.26 -24.61 44.07
CA ASN A 106 23.56 -24.32 44.64
C ASN A 106 23.56 -22.93 45.29
N ASN A 107 23.12 -22.83 46.55
CA ASN A 107 23.42 -21.66 47.37
C ASN A 107 24.65 -21.98 48.24
N THR A 108 25.83 -21.92 47.63
CA THR A 108 27.10 -22.10 48.34
C THR A 108 27.49 -20.83 49.08
N THR A 109 26.90 -20.57 50.23
CA THR A 109 27.60 -19.78 51.27
C THR A 109 28.40 -20.73 52.14
N ARG A 110 29.69 -20.80 51.81
CA ARG A 110 30.77 -21.37 52.63
C ARG A 110 30.54 -21.08 54.12
N ARG A 111 30.30 -22.10 54.94
CA ARG A 111 30.76 -22.08 56.33
C ARG A 111 31.53 -23.35 56.64
N ARG A 112 32.85 -23.17 56.70
CA ARG A 112 33.83 -24.15 57.17
C ARG A 112 33.36 -24.74 58.49
N SER A 113 33.31 -26.06 58.50
CA SER A 113 33.37 -26.91 59.68
C SER A 113 34.35 -26.37 60.74
N LYS A 114 33.83 -26.16 61.95
CA LYS A 114 34.56 -26.41 63.20
C LYS A 114 33.69 -27.34 64.04
N ARG A 115 33.88 -28.64 63.82
CA ARG A 115 33.33 -29.69 64.68
C ARG A 115 34.27 -29.84 65.87
N ALA A 116 33.88 -29.35 67.04
CA ALA A 116 34.39 -29.83 68.32
C ALA A 116 33.38 -30.88 68.82
N ARG A 117 33.88 -32.08 69.11
CA ARG A 117 33.11 -33.24 69.54
C ARG A 117 33.16 -33.24 71.07
N GLU A 118 32.03 -32.98 71.73
CA GLU A 118 31.86 -33.31 73.15
C GLU A 118 30.84 -34.47 73.29
N PRO A 119 31.09 -35.46 74.17
CA PRO A 119 30.21 -36.60 74.35
C PRO A 119 29.37 -36.44 75.63
N ASP A 120 28.16 -35.91 75.50
CA ASP A 120 26.96 -36.29 76.27
C ASP A 120 25.82 -35.33 75.91
N ARG A 121 24.90 -35.73 75.03
CA ARG A 121 23.61 -35.04 74.88
C ARG A 121 22.51 -36.08 74.92
N SER A 122 21.60 -35.91 75.86
CA SER A 122 20.41 -36.74 76.05
C SER A 122 19.48 -36.65 74.84
N GLU A 123 18.84 -37.76 74.46
CA GLU A 123 17.92 -37.89 73.32
C GLU A 123 16.85 -36.78 73.25
N ILE A 124 16.44 -36.25 74.42
CA ILE A 124 15.48 -35.14 74.54
C ILE A 124 15.99 -33.83 73.90
N GLU A 125 17.29 -33.53 73.95
CA GLU A 125 17.85 -32.34 73.27
C GLU A 125 17.86 -32.50 71.74
N LEU A 126 18.05 -33.73 71.24
CA LEU A 126 17.97 -34.04 69.81
C LEU A 126 16.56 -33.85 69.25
N PHE A 127 15.52 -34.23 70.00
CA PHE A 127 14.12 -34.03 69.59
C PHE A 127 13.72 -32.54 69.57
N VAL A 128 14.19 -31.73 70.52
CA VAL A 128 13.89 -30.28 70.55
C VAL A 128 14.65 -29.54 69.44
N GLU A 129 15.91 -29.89 69.18
CA GLU A 129 16.68 -29.32 68.05
C GLU A 129 16.09 -29.73 66.68
N GLU A 130 15.58 -30.97 66.55
CA GLU A 130 14.85 -31.42 65.35
C GLU A 130 13.51 -30.68 65.17
N ASP A 131 12.72 -30.51 66.24
CA ASP A 131 11.45 -29.76 66.18
C ASP A 131 11.67 -28.27 65.84
N ASP A 132 12.71 -27.63 66.39
CA ASP A 132 13.09 -26.26 66.04
C ASP A 132 13.58 -26.15 64.58
N MET A 133 14.37 -27.11 64.10
CA MET A 133 14.77 -27.16 62.69
C MET A 133 13.59 -27.35 61.72
N MET A 134 12.64 -28.23 62.05
CA MET A 134 11.43 -28.46 61.25
C MET A 134 10.50 -27.24 61.25
N SER A 135 10.42 -26.53 62.38
CA SER A 135 9.67 -25.27 62.50
C SER A 135 10.31 -24.15 61.66
N GLU A 136 11.64 -24.05 61.63
CA GLU A 136 12.36 -23.12 60.75
C GLU A 136 12.20 -23.46 59.26
N GLU A 137 12.21 -24.74 58.89
CA GLU A 137 11.99 -25.20 57.52
C GLU A 137 10.58 -24.87 57.04
N MET A 138 9.55 -25.19 57.84
CA MET A 138 8.17 -24.79 57.57
C MET A 138 7.99 -23.26 57.51
N GLY A 139 8.78 -22.51 58.29
CA GLY A 139 8.82 -21.05 58.22
C GLY A 139 9.42 -20.54 56.90
N ARG A 140 10.47 -21.19 56.38
CA ARG A 140 11.09 -20.86 55.09
C ARG A 140 10.15 -21.20 53.93
N ASP A 141 9.53 -22.37 53.97
CA ASP A 141 8.56 -22.82 52.95
C ASP A 141 7.37 -21.87 52.84
N ARG A 142 6.86 -21.34 53.97
CA ARG A 142 5.79 -20.34 53.95
C ARG A 142 6.22 -19.05 53.25
N VAL A 143 7.43 -18.56 53.52
CA VAL A 143 7.94 -17.33 52.89
C VAL A 143 8.22 -17.55 51.40
N GLU A 144 8.64 -18.74 50.99
CA GLU A 144 8.78 -19.10 49.56
C GLU A 144 7.42 -19.16 48.85
N LEU A 145 6.41 -19.77 49.47
CA LEU A 145 5.04 -19.77 48.93
C LEU A 145 4.45 -18.37 48.82
N ASP A 146 4.73 -17.48 49.77
CA ASP A 146 4.31 -16.08 49.70
C ASP A 146 5.01 -15.33 48.55
N ARG A 147 6.31 -15.58 48.32
CA ARG A 147 7.02 -15.02 47.16
C ARG A 147 6.48 -15.53 45.83
N ASP A 148 6.24 -16.82 45.71
CA ASP A 148 5.65 -17.42 44.51
C ASP A 148 4.26 -16.85 44.24
N ARG A 149 3.48 -16.60 45.30
CA ARG A 149 2.17 -15.96 45.19
C ARG A 149 2.30 -14.52 44.68
N ASP A 150 3.21 -13.73 45.24
CA ASP A 150 3.46 -12.35 44.81
C ASP A 150 3.93 -12.29 43.35
N GLU A 151 4.80 -13.22 42.93
CA GLU A 151 5.24 -13.36 41.54
C GLU A 151 4.06 -13.66 40.60
N MET A 152 3.19 -14.60 40.98
CA MET A 152 1.98 -14.93 40.20
C MET A 152 0.98 -13.77 40.13
N GLU A 153 0.87 -12.97 41.18
CA GLU A 153 0.06 -11.74 41.19
C GLU A 153 0.65 -10.68 40.28
N HIS A 154 1.98 -10.51 40.28
CA HIS A 154 2.68 -9.61 39.35
C HIS A 154 2.51 -10.05 37.89
N GLU A 155 2.68 -11.34 37.57
CA GLU A 155 2.44 -11.87 36.23
C GLU A 155 0.99 -11.65 35.78
N ARG A 156 0.01 -11.84 36.67
CA ARG A 156 -1.40 -11.53 36.37
C ARG A 156 -1.62 -10.07 36.04
N ALA A 157 -1.01 -9.15 36.80
CA ALA A 157 -1.13 -7.72 36.56
C ALA A 157 -0.53 -7.32 35.20
N ILE A 158 0.61 -7.90 34.81
CA ILE A 158 1.21 -7.68 33.48
C ILE A 158 0.27 -8.19 32.39
N LEU A 159 -0.24 -9.42 32.51
CA LEU A 159 -1.15 -9.98 31.51
C LEU A 159 -2.45 -9.18 31.36
N GLU A 160 -2.96 -8.61 32.45
CA GLU A 160 -4.12 -7.72 32.42
C GLU A 160 -3.83 -6.40 31.68
N SER A 161 -2.65 -5.80 31.92
CA SER A 161 -2.17 -4.64 31.17
C SER A 161 -2.00 -4.95 29.68
N ASP A 162 -1.38 -6.08 29.33
CA ASP A 162 -1.18 -6.52 27.95
C ASP A 162 -2.51 -6.76 27.23
N LYS A 163 -3.48 -7.36 27.93
CA LYS A 163 -4.84 -7.55 27.40
C LYS A 163 -5.50 -6.21 27.10
N ALA A 164 -5.39 -5.23 28.00
CA ALA A 164 -5.93 -3.89 27.80
C ALA A 164 -5.25 -3.17 26.60
N ALA A 165 -3.94 -3.33 26.44
CA ALA A 165 -3.21 -2.79 25.29
C ALA A 165 -3.68 -3.40 23.96
N ILE A 166 -3.84 -4.73 23.90
CA ILE A 166 -4.35 -5.42 22.71
C ILE A 166 -5.78 -4.99 22.36
N GLU A 167 -6.62 -4.78 23.37
CA GLU A 167 -8.00 -4.30 23.16
C GLU A 167 -8.01 -2.88 22.58
N TYR A 168 -7.12 -2.01 23.07
CA TYR A 168 -6.94 -0.67 22.51
C TYR A 168 -6.44 -0.71 21.06
N GLU A 169 -5.43 -1.52 20.76
CA GLU A 169 -4.93 -1.70 19.39
C GLU A 169 -6.03 -2.21 18.45
N ARG A 170 -6.86 -3.15 18.89
CA ARG A 170 -8.02 -3.64 18.13
C ARG A 170 -9.00 -2.50 17.81
N MET A 171 -9.30 -1.64 18.79
CA MET A 171 -10.20 -0.50 18.60
C MET A 171 -9.62 0.51 17.58
N VAL A 172 -8.31 0.75 17.62
CA VAL A 172 -7.62 1.61 16.64
C VAL A 172 -7.71 1.02 15.24
N LEU A 173 -7.38 -0.27 15.07
CA LEU A 173 -7.46 -0.97 13.79
C LEU A 173 -8.88 -0.99 13.22
N GLU A 174 -9.90 -1.14 14.07
CA GLU A 174 -11.29 -1.07 13.63
C GLU A 174 -11.66 0.33 13.11
N ARG A 175 -11.17 1.38 13.78
CA ARG A 175 -11.35 2.76 13.31
C ARG A 175 -10.63 3.01 11.98
N GLU A 176 -9.40 2.53 11.82
CA GLU A 176 -8.66 2.63 10.57
C GLU A 176 -9.37 1.91 9.43
N LYS A 177 -9.88 0.70 9.68
CA LYS A 177 -10.70 -0.05 8.72
C LYS A 177 -11.93 0.76 8.27
N MET A 178 -12.64 1.38 9.20
CA MET A 178 -13.79 2.25 8.86
C MET A 178 -13.39 3.45 7.99
N VAL A 179 -12.20 4.01 8.18
CA VAL A 179 -11.68 5.10 7.33
C VAL A 179 -11.39 4.57 5.93
N LEU A 180 -10.68 3.45 5.81
CA LEU A 180 -10.37 2.83 4.53
C LEU A 180 -11.62 2.42 3.75
N ASP A 181 -12.65 1.92 4.42
CA ASP A 181 -13.93 1.57 3.79
C ASP A 181 -14.63 2.83 3.21
N ARG A 182 -14.55 3.97 3.90
CA ARG A 182 -15.08 5.24 3.39
C ARG A 182 -14.28 5.77 2.21
N GLU A 183 -12.96 5.67 2.25
CA GLU A 183 -12.08 6.05 1.14
C GLU A 183 -12.34 5.20 -0.09
N ARG A 184 -12.45 3.87 0.07
CA ARG A 184 -12.83 2.94 -1.00
C ARG A 184 -14.16 3.34 -1.64
N ALA A 185 -15.18 3.59 -0.82
CA ALA A 185 -16.48 4.05 -1.32
C ALA A 185 -16.40 5.43 -2.02
N GLY A 186 -15.46 6.28 -1.62
CA GLY A 186 -15.12 7.54 -2.29
C GLY A 186 -14.60 7.31 -3.70
N VAL A 187 -13.55 6.48 -3.81
CA VAL A 187 -12.93 6.13 -5.09
C VAL A 187 -13.92 5.46 -6.05
N GLU A 188 -14.77 4.56 -5.56
CA GLU A 188 -15.82 3.93 -6.38
C GLU A 188 -16.81 4.96 -6.97
N ARG A 189 -17.17 5.99 -6.19
CA ARG A 189 -18.02 7.08 -6.69
C ARG A 189 -17.31 7.93 -7.75
N GLU A 190 -16.03 8.22 -7.56
CA GLU A 190 -15.22 8.95 -8.54
C GLU A 190 -15.05 8.17 -9.85
N LEU A 191 -14.77 6.87 -9.79
CA LEU A 191 -14.71 6.00 -10.96
C LEU A 191 -16.03 6.02 -11.74
N ALA A 192 -17.16 5.89 -11.05
CA ALA A 192 -18.47 5.97 -11.69
C ALA A 192 -18.74 7.35 -12.32
N ALA A 193 -18.23 8.44 -11.74
CA ALA A 193 -18.34 9.78 -12.33
C ALA A 193 -17.50 9.88 -13.62
N LEU A 194 -16.25 9.42 -13.57
CA LEU A 194 -15.37 9.39 -14.75
C LEU A 194 -15.93 8.54 -15.89
N ASP A 195 -16.58 7.41 -15.60
CA ASP A 195 -17.24 6.60 -16.64
C ASP A 195 -18.39 7.35 -17.32
N ARG A 196 -19.15 8.16 -16.58
CA ARG A 196 -20.21 9.02 -17.16
C ARG A 196 -19.62 10.12 -18.03
N ASP A 197 -18.56 10.77 -17.55
CA ASP A 197 -17.87 11.83 -18.30
C ASP A 197 -17.26 11.28 -19.59
N ARG A 198 -16.62 10.10 -19.53
CA ARG A 198 -16.11 9.41 -20.71
C ARG A 198 -17.22 9.13 -21.72
N ALA A 199 -18.35 8.58 -21.28
CA ALA A 199 -19.48 8.35 -22.16
C ALA A 199 -20.05 9.66 -22.74
N SER A 200 -20.02 10.77 -22.00
CA SER A 200 -20.42 12.09 -22.50
C SER A 200 -19.47 12.58 -23.60
N LEU A 201 -18.16 12.51 -23.38
CA LEU A 201 -17.14 12.90 -24.34
C LEU A 201 -17.20 12.05 -25.62
N GLU A 202 -17.48 10.76 -25.52
CA GLU A 202 -17.67 9.89 -26.69
C GLU A 202 -18.86 10.33 -27.55
N ARG A 203 -19.97 10.77 -26.92
CA ARG A 203 -21.13 11.33 -27.65
C ARG A 203 -20.80 12.67 -28.31
N GLU A 204 -20.11 13.55 -27.60
CA GLU A 204 -19.69 14.86 -28.12
C GLU A 204 -18.74 14.68 -29.31
N LYS A 205 -17.75 13.80 -29.19
CA LYS A 205 -16.85 13.46 -30.30
C LYS A 205 -17.62 12.97 -31.53
N ALA A 206 -18.60 12.08 -31.34
CA ALA A 206 -19.43 11.62 -32.44
C ALA A 206 -20.31 12.73 -33.04
N ALA A 207 -20.73 13.73 -32.26
CA ALA A 207 -21.45 14.90 -32.77
C ALA A 207 -20.52 15.78 -33.63
N VAL A 208 -19.33 16.09 -33.12
CA VAL A 208 -18.31 16.88 -33.85
C VAL A 208 -17.90 16.19 -35.15
N GLU A 209 -17.76 14.87 -35.18
CA GLU A 209 -17.47 14.12 -36.41
C GLU A 209 -18.59 14.26 -37.45
N ARG A 210 -19.87 14.27 -37.03
CA ARG A 210 -21.01 14.52 -37.95
C ARG A 210 -21.01 15.96 -38.47
N ASP A 211 -20.77 16.93 -37.60
CA ASP A 211 -20.73 18.34 -37.99
C ASP A 211 -19.57 18.60 -38.97
N ARG A 212 -18.41 17.99 -38.73
CA ARG A 212 -17.28 18.04 -39.65
C ARG A 212 -17.64 17.48 -41.02
N ALA A 213 -18.28 16.31 -41.08
CA ALA A 213 -18.74 15.73 -42.34
C ALA A 213 -19.75 16.62 -43.07
N SER A 214 -20.66 17.27 -42.34
CA SER A 214 -21.62 18.23 -42.88
C SER A 214 -20.92 19.46 -43.49
N VAL A 215 -19.95 20.04 -42.78
CA VAL A 215 -19.15 21.17 -43.28
C VAL A 215 -18.35 20.79 -44.51
N GLU A 216 -17.74 19.61 -44.54
CA GLU A 216 -17.02 19.10 -45.71
C GLU A 216 -17.95 18.93 -46.92
N TYR A 217 -19.18 18.45 -46.72
CA TYR A 217 -20.19 18.37 -47.76
C TYR A 217 -20.59 19.75 -48.30
N ILE A 218 -20.89 20.73 -47.42
CA ILE A 218 -21.24 22.10 -47.82
C ILE A 218 -20.09 22.74 -48.61
N ARG A 219 -18.84 22.56 -48.15
CA ARG A 219 -17.66 23.06 -48.85
C ARG A 219 -17.56 22.51 -50.27
N ALA A 220 -17.80 21.22 -50.46
CA ALA A 220 -17.79 20.60 -51.79
C ALA A 220 -18.92 21.12 -52.70
N GLN A 221 -20.09 21.46 -52.15
CA GLN A 221 -21.17 22.08 -52.92
C GLN A 221 -20.81 23.51 -53.35
N LEU A 222 -20.30 24.33 -52.42
CA LEU A 222 -19.84 25.69 -52.72
C LEU A 222 -18.73 25.71 -53.79
N GLU A 223 -17.83 24.73 -53.78
CA GLU A 223 -16.79 24.60 -54.80
C GLU A 223 -17.39 24.32 -56.20
N LYS A 224 -18.43 23.49 -56.28
CA LYS A 224 -19.16 23.25 -57.54
C LYS A 224 -19.89 24.50 -58.02
N GLU A 225 -20.58 25.20 -57.14
CA GLU A 225 -21.26 26.46 -57.47
C GLU A 225 -20.28 27.52 -57.98
N ARG A 226 -19.13 27.66 -57.31
CA ARG A 226 -18.05 28.55 -57.76
C ARG A 226 -17.56 28.18 -59.17
N ALA A 227 -17.37 26.89 -59.45
CA ALA A 227 -16.97 26.44 -60.78
C ALA A 227 -18.07 26.68 -61.85
N ILE A 228 -19.36 26.69 -61.49
CA ILE A 228 -20.44 27.06 -62.41
C ILE A 228 -20.39 28.56 -62.71
N LEU A 229 -20.31 29.40 -61.67
CA LEU A 229 -20.21 30.86 -61.81
C LEU A 229 -18.99 31.27 -62.65
N ASP A 230 -17.85 30.62 -62.46
CA ASP A 230 -16.64 30.89 -63.26
C ASP A 230 -16.87 30.58 -64.76
N ARG A 231 -17.63 29.53 -65.11
CA ARG A 231 -17.98 29.22 -66.50
C ARG A 231 -18.96 30.24 -67.08
N GLU A 232 -19.97 30.65 -66.31
CA GLU A 232 -20.93 31.68 -66.72
C GLU A 232 -20.23 33.02 -66.96
N ARG A 233 -19.33 33.40 -66.06
CA ARG A 233 -18.50 34.61 -66.21
C ARG A 233 -17.67 34.55 -67.49
N ALA A 234 -17.01 33.42 -67.76
CA ALA A 234 -16.25 33.24 -69.00
C ALA A 234 -17.15 33.29 -70.25
N LYS A 235 -18.41 32.86 -70.16
CA LYS A 235 -19.39 32.99 -71.26
C LYS A 235 -19.77 34.45 -71.49
N LEU A 236 -20.12 35.17 -70.43
CA LEU A 236 -20.46 36.60 -70.50
C LEU A 236 -19.28 37.44 -71.02
N GLU A 237 -18.04 37.13 -70.64
CA GLU A 237 -16.85 37.80 -71.17
C GLU A 237 -16.70 37.59 -72.69
N ARG A 238 -16.99 36.38 -73.20
CA ARG A 238 -17.02 36.13 -74.65
C ARG A 238 -18.15 36.88 -75.35
N GLU A 239 -19.36 36.88 -74.79
CA GLU A 239 -20.51 37.62 -75.34
C GLU A 239 -20.22 39.13 -75.37
N ARG A 240 -19.63 39.69 -74.31
CA ARG A 240 -19.18 41.08 -74.26
C ARG A 240 -18.14 41.39 -75.34
N ALA A 241 -17.15 40.51 -75.54
CA ALA A 241 -16.15 40.69 -76.59
C ALA A 241 -16.78 40.68 -78.00
N ILE A 242 -17.77 39.83 -78.26
CA ILE A 242 -18.50 39.80 -79.55
C ILE A 242 -19.27 41.11 -79.75
N LEU A 243 -20.01 41.58 -78.74
CA LEU A 243 -20.74 42.85 -78.80
C LEU A 243 -19.79 44.04 -79.01
N GLU A 244 -18.63 44.04 -78.39
CA GLU A 244 -17.61 45.09 -78.57
C GLU A 244 -17.05 45.09 -80.01
N GLN A 245 -16.86 43.92 -80.62
CA GLN A 245 -16.51 43.82 -82.04
C GLN A 245 -17.62 44.35 -82.95
N GLN A 246 -18.88 43.97 -82.71
CA GLN A 246 -20.03 44.44 -83.48
C GLN A 246 -20.21 45.96 -83.40
N HIS A 247 -20.12 46.52 -82.19
CA HIS A 247 -20.19 47.97 -82.01
C HIS A 247 -18.97 48.69 -82.62
N GLY A 248 -17.80 48.05 -82.63
CA GLY A 248 -16.63 48.53 -83.37
C GLY A 248 -16.84 48.57 -84.88
N THR A 249 -17.45 47.53 -85.45
CA THR A 249 -17.79 47.49 -86.89
C THR A 249 -18.91 48.48 -87.24
N GLU A 250 -19.98 48.56 -86.44
CA GLU A 250 -21.08 49.51 -86.64
C GLU A 250 -20.59 50.96 -86.52
N LYS A 251 -19.69 51.27 -85.58
CA LYS A 251 -19.03 52.58 -85.51
C LYS A 251 -18.09 52.81 -86.69
N GLY A 252 -17.37 51.80 -87.16
CA GLY A 252 -16.54 51.90 -88.37
C GLY A 252 -17.39 52.18 -89.62
N GLU A 253 -18.53 51.52 -89.75
CA GLU A 253 -19.51 51.72 -90.82
C GLU A 253 -20.24 53.07 -90.69
N GLN A 254 -20.59 53.50 -89.47
CA GLN A 254 -21.12 54.84 -89.20
C GLN A 254 -20.08 55.93 -89.47
N MET A 255 -18.82 55.76 -89.08
CA MET A 255 -17.74 56.70 -89.44
C MET A 255 -17.46 56.70 -90.95
N ALA A 256 -17.62 55.56 -91.63
CA ALA A 256 -17.54 55.49 -93.09
C ALA A 256 -18.75 56.18 -93.77
N ASN A 257 -19.94 56.11 -93.18
CA ASN A 257 -21.14 56.82 -93.65
C ASN A 257 -21.16 58.32 -93.29
N LEU A 258 -20.63 58.71 -92.13
CA LEU A 258 -20.50 60.11 -91.67
C LEU A 258 -19.39 60.87 -92.43
N ASN A 259 -18.48 60.16 -93.09
CA ASN A 259 -17.54 60.77 -94.04
C ASN A 259 -18.18 61.07 -95.42
N ASP A 260 -19.46 60.76 -95.62
CA ASP A 260 -20.25 61.18 -96.80
C ASP A 260 -21.39 62.16 -96.46
N SER A 261 -21.54 62.58 -95.21
CA SER A 261 -22.44 63.68 -94.85
C SER A 261 -21.99 64.38 -93.58
N THR A 262 -21.58 65.62 -93.76
CA THR A 262 -21.23 66.61 -92.75
C THR A 262 -22.36 66.86 -91.73
N GLU A 263 -21.92 67.24 -90.53
CA GLU A 263 -22.55 68.13 -89.53
C GLU A 263 -22.90 67.54 -88.15
N ALA A 264 -22.32 68.23 -87.16
CA ALA A 264 -22.73 68.47 -85.77
C ALA A 264 -23.85 67.59 -85.15
N THR A 265 -23.60 67.10 -83.94
CA THR A 265 -24.26 67.66 -82.75
C THR A 265 -23.67 67.13 -81.44
N ASP A 266 -23.52 68.10 -80.55
CA ASP A 266 -23.31 68.05 -79.12
C ASP A 266 -24.41 67.25 -78.40
N THR A 267 -24.09 66.37 -77.46
CA THR A 267 -24.91 66.02 -76.28
C THR A 267 -24.09 65.14 -75.33
N SER A 268 -23.42 65.77 -74.37
CA SER A 268 -22.95 65.12 -73.15
C SER A 268 -24.09 65.04 -72.13
N VAL A 269 -24.64 63.85 -71.89
CA VAL A 269 -25.48 63.58 -70.71
C VAL A 269 -24.59 62.97 -69.62
N PRO A 270 -24.40 63.61 -68.45
CA PRO A 270 -23.74 62.98 -67.33
C PRO A 270 -24.72 62.01 -66.64
N LEU A 271 -24.34 60.74 -66.56
CA LEU A 271 -24.99 59.71 -65.75
C LEU A 271 -24.96 60.12 -64.27
N VAL A 272 -26.07 60.67 -63.78
CA VAL A 272 -26.30 60.90 -62.35
C VAL A 272 -26.49 59.54 -61.68
N MET A 273 -25.51 59.12 -60.88
CA MET A 273 -25.64 57.98 -59.97
C MET A 273 -26.73 58.26 -58.94
N GLU A 274 -27.63 57.30 -58.76
CA GLU A 274 -28.75 57.34 -57.85
C GLU A 274 -28.28 57.34 -56.36
N PRO A 275 -28.61 58.36 -55.54
CA PRO A 275 -28.07 58.56 -54.19
C PRO A 275 -28.56 57.53 -53.15
N ALA A 276 -29.51 56.66 -53.52
CA ALA A 276 -30.10 55.66 -52.62
C ALA A 276 -29.18 54.46 -52.30
N SER A 277 -28.03 54.34 -52.96
CA SER A 277 -27.05 53.26 -52.73
C SER A 277 -26.06 53.60 -51.61
N LEU A 278 -25.72 54.89 -51.44
CA LEU A 278 -24.82 55.37 -50.39
C LEU A 278 -25.48 55.28 -49.01
N GLU A 279 -26.75 55.68 -48.87
CA GLU A 279 -27.47 55.60 -47.60
C GLU A 279 -27.64 54.16 -47.09
N ARG A 280 -27.85 53.20 -48.00
CA ARG A 280 -27.94 51.77 -47.64
C ARG A 280 -26.60 51.25 -47.14
N ARG A 281 -25.50 51.64 -47.79
CA ARG A 281 -24.13 51.27 -47.38
C ARG A 281 -23.75 51.91 -46.05
N GLN A 282 -24.14 53.16 -45.82
CA GLN A 282 -23.93 53.88 -44.56
C GLN A 282 -24.73 53.28 -43.41
N LYS A 283 -25.98 52.86 -43.65
CA LYS A 283 -26.80 52.15 -42.66
C LYS A 283 -26.23 50.77 -42.32
N PHE A 284 -25.70 50.06 -43.31
CA PHE A 284 -25.07 48.75 -43.11
C PHE A 284 -23.78 48.85 -42.27
N LEU A 285 -22.95 49.87 -42.53
CA LEU A 285 -21.74 50.13 -41.74
C LEU A 285 -22.06 50.51 -40.29
N ASN A 286 -23.06 51.38 -40.07
CA ASN A 286 -23.50 51.75 -38.71
C ASN A 286 -24.08 50.56 -37.93
N LEU A 287 -24.73 49.61 -38.60
CA LEU A 287 -25.22 48.37 -37.98
C LEU A 287 -24.08 47.43 -37.61
N PHE A 288 -23.03 47.36 -38.43
CA PHE A 288 -21.83 46.58 -38.14
C PHE A 288 -21.04 47.15 -36.96
N GLU A 289 -20.89 48.47 -36.89
CA GLU A 289 -20.19 49.18 -35.82
C GLU A 289 -20.87 48.96 -34.46
N LYS A 290 -22.21 49.05 -34.41
CA LYS A 290 -23.01 48.75 -33.22
C LYS A 290 -22.99 47.27 -32.79
N LEU A 291 -22.71 46.35 -33.70
CA LEU A 291 -22.64 44.91 -33.38
C LEU A 291 -21.28 44.56 -32.75
N ILE A 292 -20.22 45.24 -33.18
CA ILE A 292 -18.85 45.06 -32.65
C ILE A 292 -18.71 45.69 -31.26
N GLU A 293 -19.41 46.78 -30.97
CA GLU A 293 -19.37 47.44 -29.65
C GLU A 293 -20.15 46.72 -28.53
N ASN A 294 -20.97 45.71 -28.87
CA ASN A 294 -21.81 44.97 -27.91
C ASN A 294 -21.31 43.53 -27.60
N PHE A 295 -20.08 43.20 -27.97
CA PHE A 295 -19.35 41.99 -27.59
C PHE A 295 -18.06 42.36 -26.88
#